data_AF-A0A1F4UPM4-F1
#
_entry.id   AF-A0A1F4UPM4-F1
#
_cell.length_a   1.000
_cell.length_b   1.000
_cell.length_c   1.000
_cell.angle_alpha   90.00
_cell.angle_beta   90.00
_cell.angle_gamma   90.00
#
_symmetry.space_group_name_H-M   'P 1'
#
loop_
_entity.id
_entity.type
_entity.pdbx_description
1 polymer ?
#
loop_
_entity_poly.entity_id
_entity_poly.type
_entity_poly.pdbx_seq_one_letter_code
_entity_poly.pdbx_strand_id
1 'polypeptide(L)'
;MIDFEAASVAIILFAFLVFIFAYWKDATAEGFSSDRIFDSVFMIAVGSFFGGKLLFRNLSIDYLKYQLLTSPFILEGILIGGALAVSIAIKKNRWDGWKIGDMLAPALSMYQAILFLGFWIRTGQLSMLILLFCFGSLTFFIRYLKTNHKLGSSTRYFELKRLNRLTFTGGLFATYLTGSSLIAILFLLTHQNFSNRFWWFQFIFYFFILILSLFLIKRRLNIEGVRVNSFIEKIKSILVGRSKQIDKSVKDIVENDPFNVEASDGFRNEDELGEEVQDNQQHGISEAIKSELNDEKVMIKKSLSKIEKGTYGYCVKCGKEIDEKRLKAYPTAEYCMTCESKIAK
;
A
#
# COMPACT_ATOMS: atom_id res chain seq x y z
N MET A 1 -42.30 -16.41 -21.07
CA MET A 1 -42.15 -15.06 -20.49
C MET A 1 -41.16 -15.18 -19.34
N ILE A 2 -40.01 -14.50 -19.41
CA ILE A 2 -39.09 -14.44 -18.27
C ILE A 2 -39.76 -13.55 -17.24
N ASP A 3 -39.96 -14.06 -16.02
CA ASP A 3 -40.39 -13.23 -14.90
C ASP A 3 -39.23 -12.30 -14.52
N PHE A 4 -39.34 -11.04 -14.93
CA PHE A 4 -38.31 -10.03 -14.72
C PHE A 4 -38.05 -9.74 -13.24
N GLU A 5 -39.02 -10.00 -12.35
CA GLU A 5 -38.80 -9.87 -10.91
C GLU A 5 -37.92 -11.00 -10.39
N ALA A 6 -38.25 -12.24 -10.71
CA ALA A 6 -37.45 -13.40 -10.34
C ALA A 6 -36.01 -13.32 -10.89
N ALA A 7 -35.86 -12.85 -12.14
CA ALA A 7 -34.55 -12.63 -12.76
C ALA A 7 -33.73 -11.57 -12.01
N SER A 8 -34.37 -10.46 -11.60
CA SER A 8 -33.67 -9.39 -10.86
C SER A 8 -33.20 -9.85 -9.47
N VAL A 9 -34.02 -10.64 -8.76
CA VAL A 9 -33.65 -11.21 -7.45
C VAL A 9 -32.50 -12.21 -7.59
N ALA A 10 -32.55 -13.07 -8.61
CA ALA A 10 -31.48 -14.01 -8.89
C ALA A 10 -30.14 -13.31 -9.17
N ILE A 11 -30.16 -12.19 -9.90
CA ILE A 11 -28.95 -11.40 -10.18
C ILE A 11 -28.39 -10.74 -8.91
N ILE A 12 -29.25 -10.23 -8.02
CA ILE A 12 -28.79 -9.65 -6.73
C ILE A 12 -28.13 -10.72 -5.86
N LEU A 13 -28.73 -11.91 -5.77
CA LEU A 13 -28.16 -13.03 -5.03
C LEU A 13 -26.83 -13.48 -5.66
N PHE A 14 -26.77 -13.55 -6.99
CA PHE A 14 -25.54 -13.86 -7.71
C PHE A 14 -24.45 -12.80 -7.47
N ALA A 15 -24.79 -11.51 -7.52
CA ALA A 15 -23.87 -10.42 -7.22
C ALA A 15 -23.29 -10.56 -5.81
N PHE A 16 -24.14 -10.89 -4.83
CA PHE A 16 -23.71 -11.09 -3.46
C PHE A 16 -22.78 -12.32 -3.31
N LEU A 17 -23.08 -13.43 -3.99
CA LEU A 17 -22.17 -14.59 -4.02
C LEU A 17 -20.82 -14.26 -4.64
N VAL A 18 -20.80 -13.50 -5.74
CA VAL A 18 -19.55 -13.04 -6.38
C VAL A 18 -18.77 -12.13 -5.43
N PHE A 19 -19.44 -11.24 -4.71
CA PHE A 19 -18.82 -10.40 -3.68
C PHE A 19 -18.14 -11.24 -2.60
N ILE A 20 -18.85 -12.21 -2.02
CA ILE A 20 -18.32 -13.10 -0.99
C ILE A 20 -17.10 -13.84 -1.50
N PHE A 21 -17.21 -14.45 -2.69
CA PHE A 21 -16.12 -15.23 -3.27
C PHE A 21 -14.89 -14.37 -3.56
N ALA A 22 -15.08 -13.18 -4.14
CA ALA A 22 -13.98 -12.26 -4.44
C ALA A 22 -13.28 -11.78 -3.16
N TYR A 23 -14.05 -11.39 -2.15
CA TYR A 23 -13.51 -10.95 -0.85
C TYR A 23 -12.77 -12.09 -0.13
N TRP A 24 -13.36 -13.29 -0.09
CA TRP A 24 -12.74 -14.47 0.51
C TRP A 24 -11.43 -14.86 -0.19
N LYS A 25 -11.42 -14.90 -1.53
CA LYS A 25 -10.23 -15.20 -2.33
C LYS A 25 -9.11 -14.21 -2.08
N ASP A 26 -9.44 -12.91 -2.06
CA ASP A 26 -8.45 -11.87 -1.83
C ASP A 26 -7.93 -11.88 -0.38
N ALA A 27 -8.79 -12.13 0.60
CA ALA A 27 -8.40 -12.20 2.01
C ALA A 27 -7.54 -13.44 2.33
N THR A 28 -7.87 -14.60 1.78
CA THR A 28 -7.08 -15.84 1.96
C THR A 28 -5.72 -15.76 1.29
N ALA A 29 -5.62 -15.15 0.10
CA ALA A 29 -4.35 -14.86 -0.56
C ALA A 29 -3.43 -13.96 0.29
N GLU A 30 -4.02 -13.19 1.21
CA GLU A 30 -3.33 -12.28 2.13
C GLU A 30 -3.07 -12.88 3.52
N GLY A 31 -3.40 -14.17 3.71
CA GLY A 31 -3.15 -14.92 4.94
C GLY A 31 -4.22 -14.77 6.02
N PHE A 32 -5.42 -14.28 5.70
CA PHE A 32 -6.53 -14.25 6.64
C PHE A 32 -7.22 -15.62 6.74
N SER A 33 -7.68 -15.98 7.94
CA SER A 33 -8.39 -17.23 8.15
C SER A 33 -9.79 -17.17 7.54
N SER A 34 -10.14 -18.20 6.76
CA SER A 34 -11.45 -18.31 6.09
C SER A 34 -12.62 -18.10 7.04
N ASP A 35 -12.60 -18.75 8.20
CA ASP A 35 -13.71 -18.69 9.17
C ASP A 35 -14.02 -17.26 9.63
N ARG A 36 -12.97 -16.49 9.95
CA ARG A 36 -13.14 -15.09 10.39
C ARG A 36 -13.63 -14.19 9.26
N ILE A 37 -13.25 -14.50 8.02
CA ILE A 37 -13.73 -13.75 6.85
C ILE A 37 -15.21 -14.05 6.63
N PHE A 38 -15.64 -15.31 6.71
CA PHE A 38 -17.06 -15.66 6.63
C PHE A 38 -17.87 -15.06 7.78
N ASP A 39 -17.36 -15.05 9.01
CA ASP A 39 -17.98 -14.34 10.13
C ASP A 39 -18.15 -12.84 9.81
N SER A 40 -17.14 -12.22 9.20
CA SER A 40 -17.22 -10.81 8.81
C SER A 40 -18.26 -10.56 7.72
N VAL A 41 -18.35 -11.44 6.72
CA VAL A 41 -19.38 -11.38 5.67
C VAL A 41 -20.78 -11.49 6.27
N PHE A 42 -20.98 -12.43 7.20
CA PHE A 42 -22.25 -12.60 7.90
C PHE A 42 -22.62 -11.35 8.71
N MET A 43 -21.67 -10.81 9.48
CA MET A 43 -21.87 -9.56 10.22
C MET A 43 -22.22 -8.39 9.29
N ILE A 44 -21.54 -8.27 8.14
CA ILE A 44 -21.82 -7.24 7.14
C ILE A 44 -23.24 -7.38 6.60
N ALA A 45 -23.67 -8.59 6.23
CA ALA A 45 -25.01 -8.84 5.71
C ALA A 45 -26.09 -8.46 6.73
N VAL A 46 -25.92 -8.86 7.99
CA VAL A 46 -26.83 -8.53 9.10
C VAL A 46 -26.84 -7.01 9.36
N GLY A 47 -25.67 -6.39 9.44
CA GLY A 47 -25.54 -4.95 9.66
C GLY A 47 -26.17 -4.14 8.53
N SER A 48 -25.95 -4.53 7.28
CA SER A 48 -26.56 -3.91 6.10
C SER A 48 -28.08 -4.09 6.08
N PHE A 49 -28.59 -5.28 6.44
CA PHE A 49 -30.02 -5.54 6.52
C PHE A 49 -30.71 -4.60 7.53
N PHE A 50 -30.22 -4.57 8.77
CA PHE A 50 -30.80 -3.72 9.81
C PHE A 50 -30.59 -2.24 9.51
N GLY A 51 -29.40 -1.85 9.05
CA GLY A 51 -29.12 -0.47 8.65
C GLY A 51 -30.10 0.03 7.59
N GLY A 52 -30.32 -0.75 6.53
CA GLY A 52 -31.24 -0.40 5.44
C GLY A 52 -32.73 -0.39 5.83
N LYS A 53 -33.10 -1.09 6.90
CA LYS A 53 -34.48 -1.16 7.41
C LYS A 53 -34.78 -0.19 8.56
N LEU A 54 -33.77 0.32 9.25
CA LEU A 54 -33.97 1.14 10.46
C LEU A 54 -33.59 2.61 10.26
N LEU A 55 -32.57 2.93 9.46
CA LEU A 55 -32.10 4.31 9.33
C LEU A 55 -33.12 5.22 8.64
N PHE A 56 -33.17 6.49 9.07
CA PHE A 56 -34.09 7.53 8.57
C PHE A 56 -35.59 7.23 8.67
N ARG A 57 -35.98 6.29 9.56
CA ARG A 57 -37.37 5.91 9.78
C ARG A 57 -37.79 6.20 11.22
N ASN A 58 -39.09 6.46 11.41
CA ASN A 58 -39.66 6.63 12.74
C ASN A 58 -39.88 5.25 13.39
N LEU A 59 -39.15 4.97 14.47
CA LEU A 59 -39.12 3.65 15.12
C LEU A 59 -40.25 3.53 16.15
N SER A 60 -41.45 3.15 15.70
CA SER A 60 -42.55 2.75 16.59
C SER A 60 -42.58 1.23 16.80
N ILE A 61 -43.28 0.77 17.85
CA ILE A 61 -43.50 -0.66 18.10
C ILE A 61 -44.23 -1.31 16.91
N ASP A 62 -45.20 -0.60 16.33
CA ASP A 62 -45.95 -1.08 15.16
C ASP A 62 -45.06 -1.19 13.92
N TYR A 63 -44.10 -0.27 13.75
CA TYR A 63 -43.12 -0.35 12.67
C TYR A 63 -42.29 -1.64 12.78
N LEU A 64 -41.74 -1.92 13.97
CA LEU A 64 -40.95 -3.12 14.21
C LEU A 64 -41.74 -4.40 14.01
N LYS A 65 -43.02 -4.41 14.39
CA LYS A 65 -43.87 -5.60 14.33
C LYS A 65 -44.41 -5.91 12.92
N TYR A 66 -44.81 -4.89 12.17
CA TYR A 66 -45.55 -5.10 10.90
C TYR A 66 -44.83 -4.57 9.66
N GLN A 67 -43.98 -3.56 9.80
CA GLN A 67 -43.41 -2.84 8.65
C GLN A 67 -41.92 -3.11 8.41
N LEU A 68 -41.23 -3.76 9.37
CA LEU A 68 -39.80 -4.01 9.26
C LEU A 68 -39.45 -4.84 8.01
N LEU A 69 -40.16 -5.94 7.77
CA LEU A 69 -39.88 -6.81 6.62
C LEU A 69 -40.48 -6.28 5.31
N THR A 70 -41.63 -5.61 5.36
CA THR A 70 -42.38 -5.16 4.17
C THR A 70 -41.89 -3.84 3.60
N SER A 71 -41.24 -3.01 4.40
CA SER A 71 -40.80 -1.68 3.96
C SER A 71 -39.62 -1.71 2.96
N PRO A 72 -39.46 -0.71 2.09
CA PRO A 72 -38.35 -0.69 1.13
C PRO A 72 -36.99 -0.49 1.81
N PHE A 73 -35.91 -1.02 1.23
CA PHE A 73 -34.57 -0.76 1.75
C PHE A 73 -34.11 0.67 1.42
N ILE A 74 -33.44 1.31 2.39
CA ILE A 74 -32.76 2.59 2.21
C ILE A 74 -31.27 2.32 1.98
N LEU A 75 -30.74 2.79 0.85
CA LEU A 75 -29.38 2.46 0.40
C LEU A 75 -28.31 3.00 1.37
N GLU A 76 -28.48 4.21 1.88
CA GLU A 76 -27.56 4.85 2.82
C GLU A 76 -27.54 4.07 4.14
N GLY A 77 -28.69 3.53 4.52
CA GLY A 77 -28.81 2.65 5.66
C GLY A 77 -28.01 1.36 5.49
N ILE A 78 -28.08 0.74 4.31
CA ILE A 78 -27.31 -0.47 3.96
C ILE A 78 -25.80 -0.19 4.08
N LEU A 79 -25.35 0.95 3.54
CA LEU A 79 -23.94 1.35 3.54
C LEU A 79 -23.43 1.63 4.95
N ILE A 80 -24.16 2.42 5.74
CA ILE A 80 -23.77 2.77 7.11
C ILE A 80 -23.79 1.52 8.01
N GLY A 81 -24.84 0.71 7.91
CA GLY A 81 -24.97 -0.53 8.67
C GLY A 81 -23.86 -1.54 8.34
N GLY A 82 -23.54 -1.70 7.05
CA GLY A 82 -22.43 -2.52 6.60
C GLY A 82 -21.08 -1.99 7.10
N ALA A 83 -20.82 -0.69 6.98
CA ALA A 83 -19.57 -0.07 7.45
C ALA A 83 -19.37 -0.20 8.97
N LEU A 84 -20.44 -0.06 9.77
CA LEU A 84 -20.41 -0.30 11.21
C LEU A 84 -20.08 -1.76 11.53
N ALA A 85 -20.70 -2.71 10.83
CA ALA A 85 -20.42 -4.13 11.00
C ALA A 85 -18.96 -4.49 10.64
N VAL A 86 -18.43 -3.96 9.53
CA VAL A 86 -17.01 -4.09 9.17
C VAL A 86 -16.12 -3.54 10.30
N SER A 87 -16.46 -2.36 10.83
CA SER A 87 -15.68 -1.71 11.90
C SER A 87 -15.64 -2.55 13.18
N ILE A 88 -16.77 -3.16 13.55
CA ILE A 88 -16.86 -4.09 14.69
C ILE A 88 -16.01 -5.35 14.41
N ALA A 89 -16.09 -5.91 13.21
CA ALA A 89 -15.31 -7.08 12.82
C ALA A 89 -13.80 -6.82 12.88
N ILE A 90 -13.35 -5.66 12.37
CA ILE A 90 -11.96 -5.21 12.43
C ILE A 90 -11.48 -5.13 13.88
N LYS A 91 -12.26 -4.48 14.75
CA LYS A 91 -11.92 -4.31 16.17
C LYS A 91 -11.87 -5.65 16.91
N LYS A 92 -12.87 -6.52 16.69
CA LYS A 92 -12.96 -7.86 17.30
C LYS A 92 -11.76 -8.73 16.93
N ASN A 93 -11.34 -8.69 15.67
CA ASN A 93 -10.27 -9.54 15.15
C ASN A 93 -8.87 -8.89 15.16
N ARG A 94 -8.75 -7.65 15.66
CA ARG A 94 -7.50 -6.84 15.65
C ARG A 94 -6.87 -6.72 14.26
N TRP A 95 -7.71 -6.54 13.25
CA TRP A 95 -7.25 -6.39 11.86
C TRP A 95 -6.80 -4.97 11.55
N ASP A 96 -5.99 -4.82 10.50
CA ASP A 96 -5.72 -3.52 9.90
C ASP A 96 -6.88 -3.15 8.96
N GLY A 97 -7.63 -2.12 9.32
CA GLY A 97 -8.83 -1.71 8.58
C GLY A 97 -8.54 -1.26 7.14
N TRP A 98 -7.36 -0.67 6.88
CA TRP A 98 -6.96 -0.29 5.53
C TRP A 98 -6.77 -1.49 4.63
N LYS A 99 -6.23 -2.56 5.19
CA LYS A 99 -5.99 -3.81 4.48
C LYS A 99 -7.30 -4.52 4.13
N ILE A 100 -8.25 -4.54 5.07
CA ILE A 100 -9.60 -5.05 4.82
C ILE A 100 -10.29 -4.22 3.74
N GLY A 101 -10.17 -2.88 3.80
CA GLY A 101 -10.70 -1.99 2.76
C GLY A 101 -10.14 -2.31 1.37
N ASP A 102 -8.83 -2.54 1.25
CA ASP A 102 -8.20 -2.88 -0.03
C ASP A 102 -8.70 -4.21 -0.62
N MET A 103 -9.04 -5.18 0.24
CA MET A 103 -9.63 -6.46 -0.19
C MET A 103 -11.09 -6.30 -0.59
N LEU A 104 -11.84 -5.42 0.08
CA LEU A 104 -13.25 -5.17 -0.20
C LEU A 104 -13.44 -4.34 -1.48
N ALA A 105 -12.56 -3.39 -1.76
CA ALA A 105 -12.67 -2.48 -2.91
C ALA A 105 -12.95 -3.15 -4.28
N PRO A 106 -12.16 -4.15 -4.73
CA PRO A 106 -12.45 -4.85 -5.98
C PRO A 106 -13.76 -5.66 -5.91
N ALA A 107 -14.07 -6.27 -4.76
CA ALA A 107 -15.31 -7.02 -4.59
C ALA A 107 -16.55 -6.11 -4.63
N LEU A 108 -16.50 -4.94 -4.01
CA LEU A 108 -17.59 -3.96 -3.97
C LEU A 108 -17.86 -3.33 -5.35
N SER A 109 -16.81 -2.98 -6.09
CA SER A 109 -16.96 -2.45 -7.46
C SER A 109 -17.56 -3.48 -8.42
N MET A 110 -17.14 -4.75 -8.32
CA MET A 110 -17.77 -5.85 -9.06
C MET A 110 -19.24 -6.04 -8.69
N TYR A 111 -19.54 -6.04 -7.38
CA TYR A 111 -20.89 -6.15 -6.87
C TYR A 111 -21.81 -5.07 -7.47
N GLN A 112 -21.36 -3.81 -7.43
CA GLN A 112 -22.11 -2.68 -7.99
C GLN A 112 -22.33 -2.82 -9.50
N ALA A 113 -21.30 -3.23 -10.26
CA ALA A 113 -21.46 -3.47 -11.68
C ALA A 113 -22.54 -4.53 -11.96
N ILE A 114 -22.52 -5.67 -11.27
CA ILE A 114 -23.52 -6.74 -11.46
C ILE A 114 -24.92 -6.28 -11.01
N LEU A 115 -25.02 -5.48 -9.94
CA LEU A 115 -26.30 -4.90 -9.54
C LEU A 115 -26.91 -4.00 -10.62
N PHE A 116 -26.12 -3.12 -11.24
CA PHE A 116 -26.61 -2.26 -12.31
C PHE A 116 -26.97 -3.03 -13.58
N LEU A 117 -26.29 -4.16 -13.85
CA LEU A 117 -26.74 -5.10 -14.88
C LEU A 117 -28.15 -5.64 -14.57
N GLY A 118 -28.41 -6.05 -13.32
CA GLY A 118 -29.72 -6.51 -12.89
C GLY A 118 -30.80 -5.44 -13.01
N PHE A 119 -30.51 -4.21 -12.59
CA PHE A 119 -31.45 -3.09 -12.74
C PHE A 119 -31.70 -2.73 -14.21
N TRP A 120 -30.68 -2.80 -15.06
CA TRP A 120 -30.86 -2.60 -16.49
C TRP A 120 -31.75 -3.68 -17.11
N ILE A 121 -31.54 -4.96 -16.79
CA ILE A 121 -32.40 -6.06 -17.29
C ILE A 121 -33.85 -5.87 -16.88
N ARG A 122 -34.10 -5.39 -15.66
CA ARG A 122 -35.46 -5.13 -15.15
C ARG A 122 -36.12 -3.90 -15.79
N THR A 123 -35.37 -2.81 -15.97
CA THR A 123 -35.95 -1.49 -16.31
C THR A 123 -35.77 -1.08 -17.77
N GLY A 124 -34.79 -1.66 -18.48
CA GLY A 124 -34.40 -1.27 -19.83
C GLY A 124 -33.78 0.13 -19.95
N GLN A 125 -33.53 0.83 -18.84
CA GLN A 125 -33.10 2.24 -18.87
C GLN A 125 -31.62 2.40 -19.23
N LEU A 126 -31.32 3.29 -20.19
CA LEU A 126 -29.95 3.59 -20.61
C LEU A 126 -29.06 4.08 -19.45
N SER A 127 -29.63 4.81 -18.51
CA SER A 127 -28.94 5.34 -17.32
C SER A 127 -28.31 4.21 -16.47
N MET A 128 -28.99 3.07 -16.33
CA MET A 128 -28.47 1.90 -15.60
C MET A 128 -27.34 1.20 -16.35
N LEU A 129 -27.42 1.18 -17.69
CA LEU A 129 -26.37 0.63 -18.54
C LEU A 129 -25.09 1.49 -18.48
N ILE A 130 -25.22 2.82 -18.43
CA ILE A 130 -24.07 3.73 -18.21
C ILE A 130 -23.41 3.43 -16.87
N LEU A 131 -24.19 3.30 -15.78
CA LEU A 131 -23.65 2.97 -14.45
C LEU A 131 -22.93 1.62 -14.45
N LEU A 132 -23.47 0.60 -15.13
CA LEU A 132 -22.78 -0.68 -15.33
C LEU A 132 -21.39 -0.50 -15.95
N PHE A 133 -21.28 0.28 -17.04
CA PHE A 133 -19.99 0.54 -17.69
C PHE A 133 -19.03 1.35 -16.80
N CYS A 134 -19.53 2.35 -16.07
CA CYS A 134 -18.72 3.13 -15.14
C CYS A 134 -18.14 2.26 -14.01
N PHE A 135 -18.97 1.43 -13.35
CA PHE A 135 -18.50 0.54 -12.28
C PHE A 135 -17.66 -0.64 -12.82
N GLY A 136 -17.93 -1.11 -14.04
CA GLY A 136 -17.10 -2.08 -14.75
C GLY A 136 -15.70 -1.54 -15.03
N SER A 137 -15.60 -0.30 -15.54
CA SER A 137 -14.33 0.40 -15.76
C SER A 137 -13.58 0.63 -14.43
N LEU A 138 -14.29 1.06 -13.38
CA LEU A 138 -13.70 1.21 -12.04
C LEU A 138 -13.13 -0.11 -11.51
N THR A 139 -13.86 -1.22 -11.70
CA THR A 139 -13.40 -2.56 -11.33
C THR A 139 -12.11 -2.93 -12.06
N PHE A 140 -12.07 -2.71 -13.38
CA PHE A 140 -10.89 -2.99 -14.19
C PHE A 140 -9.69 -2.15 -13.73
N PHE A 141 -9.91 -0.86 -13.46
CA PHE A 141 -8.88 0.06 -12.98
C PHE A 141 -8.31 -0.37 -11.62
N ILE A 142 -9.17 -0.71 -10.64
CA ILE A 142 -8.73 -1.20 -9.33
C ILE A 142 -7.92 -2.49 -9.46
N ARG A 143 -8.35 -3.44 -10.30
CA ARG A 143 -7.61 -4.69 -10.56
C ARG A 143 -6.28 -4.46 -11.28
N TYR A 144 -6.23 -3.52 -12.20
CA TYR A 144 -5.00 -3.10 -12.87
C TYR A 144 -4.00 -2.50 -11.86
N LEU A 145 -4.46 -1.65 -10.94
CA LEU A 145 -3.63 -1.10 -9.86
C LEU A 145 -3.10 -2.18 -8.92
N LYS A 146 -3.95 -3.15 -8.56
CA LYS A 146 -3.59 -4.30 -7.71
C LYS A 146 -2.52 -5.18 -8.38
N THR A 147 -2.72 -5.53 -9.66
CA THR A 147 -1.81 -6.41 -10.40
C THR A 147 -0.43 -5.77 -10.62
N ASN A 148 -0.38 -4.47 -10.86
CA ASN A 148 0.88 -3.75 -11.05
C ASN A 148 1.60 -3.38 -9.74
N HIS A 149 1.09 -3.83 -8.58
CA HIS A 149 1.63 -3.52 -7.25
C HIS A 149 1.80 -2.01 -6.98
N LYS A 150 1.04 -1.15 -7.67
CA LYS A 150 1.16 0.32 -7.54
C LYS A 150 0.46 0.83 -6.29
N LEU A 151 -0.65 0.20 -5.91
CA LEU A 151 -1.51 0.59 -4.78
C LEU A 151 -2.14 -0.70 -4.19
N GLY A 152 -2.05 -0.92 -2.88
CA GLY A 152 -2.77 -2.00 -2.20
C GLY A 152 -1.93 -3.15 -1.61
N SER A 153 -2.64 -4.08 -0.96
CA SER A 153 -2.07 -5.18 -0.19
C SER A 153 -1.16 -6.07 -1.04
N SER A 154 0.04 -6.35 -0.51
CA SER A 154 0.96 -7.29 -1.14
C SER A 154 0.56 -8.70 -0.72
N THR A 155 0.46 -9.61 -1.68
CA THR A 155 0.41 -11.07 -1.48
C THR A 155 1.53 -11.62 -0.57
N ARG A 156 2.53 -10.80 -0.25
CA ARG A 156 3.64 -11.06 0.67
C ARG A 156 3.56 -10.25 1.96
N TYR A 157 2.39 -9.81 2.43
CA TYR A 157 2.29 -8.86 3.56
C TYR A 157 3.07 -9.30 4.80
N PHE A 158 3.00 -10.59 5.17
CA PHE A 158 3.78 -11.09 6.31
C PHE A 158 5.28 -11.10 6.03
N GLU A 159 5.71 -11.43 4.81
CA GLU A 159 7.12 -11.32 4.41
C GLU A 159 7.58 -9.87 4.36
N LEU A 160 6.81 -8.94 3.78
CA LEU A 160 7.15 -7.52 3.67
C LEU A 160 7.09 -6.79 5.00
N LYS A 161 6.15 -7.14 5.89
CA LYS A 161 6.11 -6.68 7.28
C LYS A 161 7.30 -7.22 8.05
N ARG A 162 7.63 -8.51 7.88
CA ARG A 162 8.85 -9.10 8.43
C ARG A 162 10.08 -8.39 7.89
N LEU A 163 10.10 -8.00 6.61
CA LEU A 163 11.18 -7.28 5.93
C LEU A 163 11.11 -5.75 6.12
N ASN A 164 10.13 -5.25 6.87
CA ASN A 164 9.95 -3.82 7.16
C ASN A 164 9.88 -2.92 5.90
N ARG A 165 9.34 -3.41 4.78
CA ARG A 165 9.13 -2.60 3.56
C ARG A 165 7.84 -1.79 3.63
N LEU A 166 7.82 -0.62 2.98
CA LEU A 166 6.62 0.18 2.76
C LEU A 166 5.63 -0.60 1.87
N THR A 167 4.42 -0.80 2.37
CA THR A 167 3.27 -1.22 1.57
C THR A 167 2.24 -0.12 1.67
N PHE A 168 1.84 0.45 0.52
CA PHE A 168 0.79 1.46 0.47
C PHE A 168 -0.57 0.78 0.69
N THR A 169 -0.88 0.50 1.95
CA THR A 169 -2.17 -0.08 2.39
C THR A 169 -3.24 1.01 2.43
N GLY A 170 -4.42 0.71 1.89
CA GLY A 170 -5.58 1.59 1.83
C GLY A 170 -5.76 2.30 0.48
N GLY A 171 -4.84 2.12 -0.46
CA GLY A 171 -4.90 2.78 -1.75
C GLY A 171 -6.02 2.30 -2.65
N LEU A 172 -6.25 0.98 -2.70
CA LEU A 172 -7.34 0.42 -3.50
C LEU A 172 -8.68 0.85 -2.91
N PHE A 173 -8.81 0.83 -1.58
CA PHE A 173 -9.99 1.32 -0.90
C PHE A 173 -10.29 2.78 -1.19
N ALA A 174 -9.26 3.64 -1.12
CA ALA A 174 -9.44 5.05 -1.40
C ALA A 174 -9.81 5.31 -2.86
N THR A 175 -9.19 4.59 -3.82
CA THR A 175 -9.56 4.69 -5.25
C THR A 175 -10.99 4.24 -5.52
N TYR A 176 -11.48 3.23 -4.81
CA TYR A 176 -12.87 2.82 -4.88
C TYR A 176 -13.80 3.89 -4.34
N LEU A 177 -13.52 4.45 -3.15
CA LEU A 177 -14.33 5.51 -2.56
C LEU A 177 -14.37 6.77 -3.43
N THR A 178 -13.23 7.22 -3.97
CA THR A 178 -13.20 8.38 -4.87
C THR A 178 -13.96 8.10 -6.18
N GLY A 179 -13.69 6.96 -6.83
CA GLY A 179 -14.33 6.59 -8.08
C GLY A 179 -15.84 6.42 -7.94
N SER A 180 -16.28 5.67 -6.93
CA SER A 180 -17.71 5.42 -6.67
C SER A 180 -18.48 6.70 -6.33
N SER A 181 -17.92 7.59 -5.49
CA SER A 181 -18.52 8.89 -5.21
C SER A 181 -18.58 9.79 -6.45
N LEU A 182 -17.52 9.84 -7.27
CA LEU A 182 -17.53 10.63 -8.50
C LEU A 182 -18.61 10.16 -9.48
N ILE A 183 -18.72 8.84 -9.68
CA ILE A 183 -19.75 8.24 -10.53
C ILE A 183 -21.14 8.61 -10.00
N ALA A 184 -21.37 8.48 -8.69
CA ALA A 184 -22.65 8.80 -8.08
C ALA A 184 -23.00 10.29 -8.20
N ILE A 185 -22.05 11.19 -7.94
CA ILE A 185 -22.24 12.65 -8.07
C ILE A 185 -22.58 13.03 -9.51
N LEU A 186 -21.83 12.53 -10.49
CA LEU A 186 -22.08 12.80 -11.91
C LEU A 186 -23.46 12.29 -12.34
N PHE A 187 -23.86 11.11 -11.86
CA PHE A 187 -25.19 10.56 -12.12
C PHE A 187 -26.31 11.44 -11.54
N LEU A 188 -26.15 11.91 -10.30
CA LEU A 188 -27.13 12.79 -9.67
C LEU A 188 -27.28 14.12 -10.40
N LEU A 189 -26.16 14.73 -10.82
CA LEU A 189 -26.15 15.99 -11.55
C LEU A 189 -26.81 15.90 -12.94
N THR A 190 -26.73 14.74 -13.59
CA THR A 190 -27.21 14.55 -14.97
C THR A 190 -28.66 14.06 -15.03
N HIS A 191 -29.09 13.23 -14.08
CA HIS A 191 -30.37 12.53 -14.17
C HIS A 191 -31.40 12.92 -13.12
N GLN A 192 -31.04 13.69 -12.08
CA GLN A 192 -31.97 14.04 -11.01
C GLN A 192 -32.21 15.54 -10.90
N ASN A 193 -33.46 15.90 -10.61
CA ASN A 193 -33.83 17.29 -10.37
C ASN A 193 -33.70 17.61 -8.87
N PHE A 194 -32.92 18.64 -8.54
CA PHE A 194 -32.61 19.06 -7.17
C PHE A 194 -33.75 19.82 -6.46
N SER A 195 -34.98 19.70 -6.93
CA SER A 195 -36.16 20.25 -6.25
C SER A 195 -36.47 19.51 -4.94
N ASN A 196 -36.23 18.18 -4.91
CA ASN A 196 -36.48 17.37 -3.73
C ASN A 196 -35.30 17.41 -2.75
N ARG A 197 -35.58 17.62 -1.45
CA ARG A 197 -34.58 17.58 -0.36
C ARG A 197 -33.82 16.26 -0.29
N PHE A 198 -34.43 15.16 -0.72
CA PHE A 198 -33.81 13.83 -0.77
C PHE A 198 -32.58 13.79 -1.69
N TRP A 199 -32.68 14.32 -2.91
CA TRP A 199 -31.56 14.31 -3.87
C TRP A 199 -30.42 15.22 -3.42
N TRP A 200 -30.74 16.33 -2.76
CA TRP A 200 -29.75 17.18 -2.09
C TRP A 200 -28.98 16.44 -1.01
N PHE A 201 -29.69 15.70 -0.15
CA PHE A 201 -29.06 14.87 0.87
C PHE A 201 -28.11 13.85 0.25
N GLN A 202 -28.52 13.20 -0.85
CA GLN A 202 -27.70 12.21 -1.54
C GLN A 202 -26.42 12.82 -2.12
N PHE A 203 -26.54 13.99 -2.75
CA PHE A 203 -25.40 14.71 -3.29
C PHE A 203 -24.42 15.09 -2.19
N ILE A 204 -24.90 15.65 -1.08
CA ILE A 204 -24.07 16.04 0.07
C ILE A 204 -23.37 14.80 0.66
N PHE A 205 -24.06 13.67 0.78
CA PHE A 205 -23.49 12.43 1.28
C PHE A 205 -22.30 11.95 0.44
N TYR A 206 -22.45 11.84 -0.88
CA TYR A 206 -21.35 11.41 -1.74
C TYR A 206 -20.23 12.44 -1.85
N PHE A 207 -20.57 13.73 -1.81
CA PHE A 207 -19.59 14.81 -1.79
C PHE A 207 -18.75 14.76 -0.50
N PHE A 208 -19.38 14.50 0.65
CA PHE A 208 -18.68 14.28 1.91
C PHE A 208 -17.75 13.06 1.84
N ILE A 209 -18.20 11.94 1.29
CA ILE A 209 -17.35 10.75 1.09
C ILE A 209 -16.16 11.06 0.18
N LEU A 210 -16.37 11.85 -0.88
CA LEU A 210 -15.31 12.24 -1.80
C LEU A 210 -14.24 13.08 -1.07
N ILE A 211 -14.66 14.11 -0.33
CA ILE A 211 -13.74 14.94 0.47
C ILE A 211 -13.00 14.08 1.50
N LEU A 212 -13.72 13.23 2.22
CA LEU A 212 -13.13 12.35 3.22
C LEU A 212 -12.10 11.41 2.58
N SER A 213 -12.42 10.82 1.43
CA SER A 213 -11.49 9.95 0.70
C SER A 213 -10.22 10.70 0.28
N LEU A 214 -10.36 11.89 -0.30
CA LEU A 214 -9.21 12.73 -0.67
C LEU A 214 -8.36 13.13 0.54
N PHE A 215 -9.00 13.47 1.67
CA PHE A 215 -8.31 13.77 2.92
C PHE A 215 -7.51 12.56 3.44
N LEU A 216 -8.12 11.38 3.41
CA LEU A 216 -7.49 10.13 3.82
C LEU A 216 -6.27 9.80 2.94
N ILE A 217 -6.39 9.96 1.62
CA ILE A 217 -5.27 9.79 0.66
C ILE A 217 -4.15 10.77 0.99
N LYS A 218 -4.46 12.07 1.11
CA LYS A 218 -3.45 13.11 1.39
C LYS A 218 -2.73 12.85 2.71
N ARG A 219 -3.48 12.51 3.77
CA ARG A 219 -2.91 12.18 5.08
C ARG A 219 -1.98 10.98 4.99
N ARG A 220 -2.36 9.95 4.22
CA ARG A 220 -1.55 8.74 4.04
C ARG A 220 -0.26 9.02 3.27
N LEU A 221 -0.36 9.73 2.15
CA LEU A 221 0.81 10.15 1.36
C LEU A 221 1.78 10.99 2.20
N ASN A 222 1.26 11.86 3.07
CA ASN A 222 2.11 12.64 3.97
C ASN A 222 2.84 11.75 5.00
N ILE A 223 2.14 10.81 5.65
CA ILE A 223 2.75 9.89 6.63
C ILE A 223 3.86 9.06 5.98
N GLU A 224 3.63 8.57 4.76
CA GLU A 224 4.61 7.77 4.05
C GLU A 224 5.79 8.61 3.56
N GLY A 225 5.54 9.82 3.06
CA GLY A 225 6.59 10.79 2.75
C GLY A 225 7.47 11.11 3.97
N VAL A 226 6.86 11.35 5.13
CA VAL A 226 7.59 11.57 6.40
C VAL A 226 8.44 10.35 6.78
N ARG A 227 7.90 9.13 6.61
CA ARG A 227 8.65 7.91 6.90
C ARG A 227 9.87 7.75 6.00
N VAL A 228 9.69 7.89 4.68
CA VAL A 228 10.77 7.77 3.69
C VAL A 228 11.87 8.79 3.97
N ASN A 229 11.51 10.05 4.19
CA ASN A 229 12.47 11.10 4.54
C ASN A 229 13.23 10.78 5.83
N SER A 230 12.53 10.30 6.88
CA SER A 230 13.18 9.92 8.14
C SER A 230 14.15 8.75 8.01
N PHE A 231 13.88 7.81 7.09
CA PHE A 231 14.77 6.69 6.82
C PHE A 231 16.02 7.14 6.05
N ILE A 232 15.83 7.95 5.00
CA ILE A 232 16.92 8.48 4.18
C ILE A 232 17.86 9.34 5.03
N GLU A 233 17.34 10.19 5.92
CA GLU A 233 18.16 10.99 6.84
C GLU A 233 19.02 10.12 7.78
N LYS A 234 18.46 9.03 8.31
CA LYS A 234 19.22 8.08 9.15
C LYS A 234 20.34 7.38 8.36
N ILE A 235 20.08 6.98 7.12
CA ILE A 235 21.09 6.37 6.28
C ILE A 235 22.17 7.38 5.91
N LYS A 236 21.78 8.62 5.57
CA LYS A 236 22.69 9.71 5.26
C LYS A 236 23.64 9.97 6.43
N SER A 237 23.14 10.01 7.66
CA SER A 237 23.99 10.22 8.85
C SER A 237 24.97 9.06 9.07
N ILE A 238 24.55 7.81 8.83
CA ILE A 238 25.43 6.62 8.89
C ILE A 238 26.55 6.72 7.84
N LEU A 239 26.20 7.02 6.58
CA LEU A 239 27.16 7.15 5.48
C LEU A 239 28.18 8.28 5.71
N VAL A 240 27.71 9.45 6.18
CA VAL A 240 28.59 10.58 6.52
C VAL A 240 29.49 10.24 7.71
N GLY A 241 28.96 9.56 8.73
CA GLY A 241 29.74 9.09 9.87
C GLY A 241 30.85 8.12 9.45
N ARG A 242 30.51 7.13 8.62
CA ARG A 242 31.48 6.17 8.08
C ARG A 242 32.54 6.83 7.20
N SER A 243 32.15 7.79 6.34
CA SER A 243 33.10 8.55 5.53
C SER A 243 34.14 9.27 6.41
N LYS A 244 33.70 9.90 7.51
CA LYS A 244 34.62 10.59 8.44
C LYS A 244 35.55 9.61 9.16
N GLN A 245 35.07 8.41 9.51
CA GLN A 245 35.90 7.36 10.09
C GLN A 245 36.97 6.90 9.10
N ILE A 246 36.60 6.66 7.85
CA ILE A 246 37.56 6.29 6.79
C ILE A 246 38.62 7.39 6.62
N ASP A 247 38.22 8.67 6.60
CA ASP A 247 39.17 9.79 6.50
C ASP A 247 40.16 9.82 7.66
N LYS A 248 39.73 9.46 8.86
CA LYS A 248 40.61 9.34 10.02
C LYS A 248 41.53 8.13 9.89
N SER A 249 40.99 6.95 9.56
CA SER A 249 41.78 5.73 9.40
C SER A 249 42.84 5.85 8.31
N VAL A 250 42.52 6.48 7.17
CA VAL A 250 43.53 6.71 6.11
C VAL A 250 44.64 7.64 6.61
N LYS A 251 44.32 8.70 7.35
CA LYS A 251 45.34 9.57 7.96
C LYS A 251 46.24 8.81 8.92
N ASP A 252 45.64 8.04 9.83
CA ASP A 252 46.38 7.25 10.81
C ASP A 252 47.33 6.23 10.13
N ILE A 253 46.90 5.60 9.02
CA ILE A 253 47.76 4.66 8.27
C ILE A 253 48.86 5.40 7.50
N VAL A 254 48.62 6.61 6.98
CA VAL A 254 49.68 7.41 6.33
C VAL A 254 50.73 7.85 7.34
N GLU A 255 50.32 8.26 8.54
CA GLU A 255 51.23 8.75 9.58
C GLU A 255 52.12 7.63 10.13
N ASN A 256 51.58 6.43 10.31
CA ASN A 256 52.30 5.25 10.84
C ASN A 256 52.97 4.39 9.74
N ASP A 257 53.05 4.88 8.50
CA ASP A 257 53.67 4.15 7.40
C ASP A 257 55.21 4.15 7.55
N PRO A 258 55.89 2.98 7.58
CA PRO A 258 57.36 2.91 7.72
C PRO A 258 58.13 3.65 6.60
N PHE A 259 57.47 3.90 5.47
CA PHE A 259 58.02 4.66 4.33
C PHE A 259 57.63 6.13 4.34
N ASN A 260 56.97 6.63 5.39
CA ASN A 260 56.68 8.05 5.54
C ASN A 260 57.97 8.82 5.84
N VAL A 261 58.49 9.51 4.82
CA VAL A 261 59.76 10.25 4.84
C VAL A 261 59.79 11.38 5.88
N GLU A 262 58.63 11.87 6.31
CA GLU A 262 58.52 12.90 7.37
C GLU A 262 58.65 12.32 8.79
N ALA A 263 58.46 11.02 8.97
CA ALA A 263 58.51 10.33 10.27
C ALA A 263 59.82 9.57 10.50
N SER A 264 60.60 9.28 9.45
CA SER A 264 61.91 8.62 9.60
C SER A 264 62.99 9.64 9.93
N ASP A 265 63.48 9.65 11.17
CA ASP A 265 64.76 10.27 11.51
C ASP A 265 65.83 9.61 10.63
N GLY A 266 66.62 10.40 9.89
CA GLY A 266 67.31 10.02 8.65
C GLY A 266 68.45 8.99 8.73
N PHE A 267 68.35 7.97 9.57
CA PHE A 267 69.28 6.86 9.70
C PHE A 267 68.54 5.52 9.51
N ARG A 268 68.42 5.06 8.26
CA ARG A 268 68.17 3.64 7.98
C ARG A 268 69.53 2.94 7.97
N ASN A 269 69.74 2.02 8.91
CA ASN A 269 70.94 1.19 8.93
C ASN A 269 70.81 0.16 7.80
N GLU A 270 71.70 0.22 6.80
CA GLU A 270 71.70 -0.65 5.60
C GLU A 270 72.01 -2.14 5.89
N ASP A 271 72.30 -2.52 7.14
CA ASP A 271 72.89 -3.82 7.47
C ASP A 271 71.92 -4.86 8.10
N GLU A 272 70.63 -4.58 8.25
CA GLU A 272 69.64 -5.53 8.79
C GLU A 272 68.59 -5.95 7.76
N LEU A 273 68.95 -6.92 6.91
CA LEU A 273 68.07 -7.61 5.95
C LEU A 273 66.73 -8.09 6.54
N GLY A 274 66.66 -8.33 7.86
CA GLY A 274 65.42 -8.72 8.55
C GLY A 274 64.42 -7.57 8.74
N GLU A 275 64.90 -6.36 9.00
CA GLU A 275 64.05 -5.18 9.22
C GLU A 275 63.46 -4.65 7.90
N GLU A 276 64.24 -4.66 6.80
CA GLU A 276 63.75 -4.26 5.47
C GLU A 276 62.60 -5.16 4.96
N VAL A 277 62.67 -6.46 5.24
CA VAL A 277 61.61 -7.41 4.86
C VAL A 277 60.33 -7.11 5.63
N GLN A 278 60.44 -6.79 6.92
CA GLN A 278 59.30 -6.46 7.77
C GLN A 278 58.66 -5.12 7.39
N ASP A 279 59.47 -4.10 7.12
CA ASP A 279 59.01 -2.78 6.66
C ASP A 279 58.25 -2.88 5.33
N ASN A 280 58.82 -3.59 4.35
CA ASN A 280 58.18 -3.79 3.05
C ASN A 280 56.84 -4.54 3.18
N GLN A 281 56.77 -5.55 4.05
CA GLN A 281 55.52 -6.24 4.33
C GLN A 281 54.48 -5.30 4.96
N GLN A 282 54.89 -4.50 5.95
CA GLN A 282 54.00 -3.58 6.64
C GLN A 282 53.49 -2.44 5.73
N HIS A 283 54.34 -1.96 4.82
CA HIS A 283 53.95 -1.01 3.78
C HIS A 283 52.93 -1.62 2.81
N GLY A 284 53.18 -2.83 2.30
CA GLY A 284 52.25 -3.52 1.41
C GLY A 284 50.87 -3.76 2.03
N ILE A 285 50.83 -4.10 3.33
CA ILE A 285 49.57 -4.23 4.09
C ILE A 285 48.87 -2.87 4.21
N SER A 286 49.62 -1.81 4.53
CA SER A 286 49.09 -0.45 4.68
C SER A 286 48.49 0.08 3.37
N GLU A 287 49.16 -0.16 2.23
CA GLU A 287 48.65 0.18 0.91
C GLU A 287 47.37 -0.59 0.55
N ALA A 288 47.33 -1.90 0.83
CA ALA A 288 46.14 -2.71 0.58
C ALA A 288 44.93 -2.21 1.37
N ILE A 289 45.12 -1.90 2.67
CA ILE A 289 44.06 -1.35 3.52
C ILE A 289 43.63 0.05 3.02
N LYS A 290 44.59 0.92 2.65
CA LYS A 290 44.28 2.24 2.06
C LYS A 290 43.44 2.09 0.79
N SER A 291 43.77 1.14 -0.09
CA SER A 291 43.02 0.88 -1.31
C SER A 291 41.58 0.45 -1.01
N GLU A 292 41.39 -0.52 -0.10
CA GLU A 292 40.06 -1.01 0.29
C GLU A 292 39.20 0.12 0.91
N LEU A 293 39.79 0.93 1.78
CA LEU A 293 39.12 2.09 2.38
C LEU A 293 38.72 3.14 1.34
N ASN A 294 39.56 3.37 0.32
CA ASN A 294 39.25 4.28 -0.78
C ASN A 294 38.09 3.76 -1.64
N ASP A 295 38.07 2.46 -1.93
CA ASP A 295 36.96 1.82 -2.67
C ASP A 295 35.64 1.93 -1.89
N GLU A 296 35.67 1.68 -0.57
CA GLU A 296 34.52 1.89 0.30
C GLU A 296 34.04 3.35 0.27
N LYS A 297 34.97 4.30 0.32
CA LYS A 297 34.68 5.75 0.25
C LYS A 297 34.05 6.14 -1.08
N VAL A 298 34.49 5.58 -2.20
CA VAL A 298 33.87 5.79 -3.52
C VAL A 298 32.41 5.31 -3.51
N MET A 299 32.16 4.13 -2.93
CA MET A 299 30.80 3.57 -2.80
C MET A 299 29.90 4.43 -1.90
N ILE A 300 30.45 4.99 -0.81
CA ILE A 300 29.73 5.93 0.06
C ILE A 300 29.38 7.23 -0.69
N LYS A 301 30.34 7.83 -1.40
CA LYS A 301 30.10 9.05 -2.19
C LYS A 301 29.03 8.83 -3.25
N LYS A 302 29.07 7.67 -3.94
CA LYS A 302 28.04 7.28 -4.92
C LYS A 302 26.66 7.16 -4.28
N SER A 303 26.59 6.60 -3.08
CA SER A 303 25.34 6.44 -2.32
C SER A 303 24.77 7.78 -1.86
N LEU A 304 25.62 8.68 -1.35
CA LEU A 304 25.22 10.05 -0.99
C LEU A 304 24.73 10.85 -2.21
N SER A 305 25.40 10.73 -3.36
CA SER A 305 24.93 11.36 -4.59
C SER A 305 23.57 10.82 -5.05
N LYS A 306 23.30 9.52 -4.89
CA LYS A 306 21.97 8.94 -5.16
C LYS A 306 20.91 9.49 -4.21
N ILE A 307 21.26 9.75 -2.94
CA ILE A 307 20.34 10.37 -1.97
C ILE A 307 19.97 11.78 -2.43
N GLU A 308 20.95 12.59 -2.82
CA GLU A 308 20.72 13.96 -3.33
C GLU A 308 19.88 13.97 -4.61
N LYS A 309 20.08 12.98 -5.49
CA LYS A 309 19.29 12.80 -6.72
C LYS A 309 17.92 12.15 -6.50
N GLY A 310 17.57 11.75 -5.28
CA GLY A 310 16.32 11.04 -4.99
C GLY A 310 16.21 9.63 -5.58
N THR A 311 17.32 9.02 -6.00
CA THR A 311 17.39 7.69 -6.64
C THR A 311 17.93 6.60 -5.71
N TYR A 312 18.23 6.94 -4.46
CA TYR A 312 18.70 6.00 -3.46
C TYR A 312 17.63 4.95 -3.13
N GLY A 313 18.06 3.70 -2.94
CA GLY A 313 17.18 2.59 -2.60
C GLY A 313 16.55 1.87 -3.80
N TYR A 314 16.92 2.19 -5.03
CA TYR A 314 16.49 1.47 -6.24
C TYR A 314 17.62 0.64 -6.85
N CYS A 315 17.29 -0.56 -7.30
CA CYS A 315 18.23 -1.47 -7.95
C CYS A 315 18.65 -0.93 -9.32
N VAL A 316 19.95 -0.79 -9.55
CA VAL A 316 20.51 -0.27 -10.81
C VAL A 316 20.13 -1.14 -12.01
N LYS A 317 19.98 -2.46 -11.81
CA LYS A 317 19.71 -3.41 -12.91
C LYS A 317 18.24 -3.51 -13.30
N CYS A 318 17.31 -3.48 -12.34
CA CYS A 318 15.90 -3.77 -12.60
C CYS A 318 14.93 -2.65 -12.20
N GLY A 319 15.44 -1.56 -11.63
CA GLY A 319 14.62 -0.42 -11.19
C GLY A 319 13.71 -0.70 -9.99
N LYS A 320 13.73 -1.91 -9.43
CA LYS A 320 12.92 -2.27 -8.25
C LYS A 320 13.56 -1.76 -6.96
N GLU A 321 12.72 -1.45 -5.97
CA GLU A 321 13.18 -1.06 -4.63
C GLU A 321 14.03 -2.15 -3.97
N ILE A 322 15.13 -1.72 -3.36
CA ILE A 322 16.01 -2.51 -2.50
C ILE A 322 15.38 -2.55 -1.11
N ASP A 323 15.47 -3.72 -0.47
CA ASP A 323 14.93 -3.92 0.88
C ASP A 323 15.50 -2.94 1.90
N GLU A 324 14.67 -2.27 2.70
CA GLU A 324 15.13 -1.40 3.78
C GLU A 324 16.09 -2.12 4.73
N LYS A 325 15.83 -3.40 5.05
CA LYS A 325 16.73 -4.17 5.93
C LYS A 325 18.09 -4.37 5.31
N ARG A 326 18.12 -4.60 4.00
CA ARG A 326 19.37 -4.71 3.25
C ARG A 326 20.10 -3.37 3.24
N LEU A 327 19.41 -2.25 3.03
CA LEU A 327 20.02 -0.91 3.11
C LEU A 327 20.46 -0.54 4.54
N LYS A 328 19.81 -1.08 5.57
CA LYS A 328 20.25 -0.92 6.98
C LYS A 328 21.52 -1.73 7.26
N ALA A 329 21.64 -2.93 6.70
CA ALA A 329 22.82 -3.78 6.85
C ALA A 329 23.99 -3.30 5.95
N TYR A 330 23.67 -2.93 4.71
CA TYR A 330 24.61 -2.48 3.68
C TYR A 330 24.09 -1.19 3.03
N PRO A 331 24.37 -0.01 3.62
CA PRO A 331 23.94 1.30 3.10
C PRO A 331 24.48 1.65 1.71
N THR A 332 25.49 0.93 1.22
CA THR A 332 26.09 1.14 -0.10
C THR A 332 25.56 0.17 -1.17
N ALA A 333 24.55 -0.65 -0.85
CA ALA A 333 24.03 -1.67 -1.75
C ALA A 333 23.40 -1.07 -3.03
N GLU A 334 23.86 -1.52 -4.21
CA GLU A 334 23.37 -1.04 -5.51
C GLU A 334 22.32 -1.94 -6.17
N TYR A 335 22.25 -3.20 -5.74
CA TYR A 335 21.41 -4.22 -6.33
C TYR A 335 20.45 -4.83 -5.30
N CYS A 336 19.27 -5.24 -5.77
CA CYS A 336 18.38 -6.08 -4.98
C CYS A 336 18.92 -7.52 -4.90
N MET A 337 18.51 -8.25 -3.86
CA MET A 337 18.96 -9.64 -3.60
C MET A 337 18.85 -10.55 -4.84
N THR A 338 17.79 -10.39 -5.63
CA THR A 338 17.56 -11.21 -6.84
C THR A 338 18.48 -10.87 -8.00
N CYS A 339 18.98 -9.64 -8.07
CA CYS A 339 19.91 -9.21 -9.11
C CYS A 339 21.35 -9.50 -8.70
N GLU A 340 21.68 -9.29 -7.42
CA GLU A 340 22.99 -9.62 -6.87
C GLU A 340 23.30 -11.11 -6.97
N SER A 341 22.34 -11.99 -6.63
CA SER A 341 22.53 -13.44 -6.75
C SER A 341 22.76 -13.94 -8.19
N LYS A 342 22.42 -13.14 -9.19
CA LYS A 342 22.68 -13.42 -10.61
C LYS A 342 23.99 -12.83 -11.12
N ILE A 343 24.63 -11.94 -10.37
CA ILE A 343 25.92 -11.33 -10.70
C ILE A 343 27.05 -12.07 -9.97
N ALA A 344 26.77 -12.58 -8.77
CA ALA A 344 27.71 -13.36 -7.96
C ALA A 344 27.89 -14.81 -8.44
N LYS A 345 27.17 -15.23 -9.48
CA LYS A 345 27.38 -16.47 -10.23
C LYS A 345 28.02 -16.10 -11.55
#